data_AF-A0A3A0CP76-F1
#
_entry.id   AF-A0A3A0CP76-F1
#
_cell.length_a   1.000
_cell.length_b   1.000
_cell.length_c   1.000
_cell.angle_alpha   90.00
_cell.angle_beta   90.00
_cell.angle_gamma   90.00
#
_symmetry.space_group_name_H-M   'P 1'
#
loop_
_entity.id
_entity.type
_entity.pdbx_description
1 polymer ?
#
loop_
_entity_poly.entity_id
_entity_poly.type
_entity_poly.pdbx_seq_one_letter_code
_entity_poly.pdbx_strand_id
1 'polypeptide(L)'
;MPRLEISAKGQPTQIVEFNGPTLGIGRQEGNDVVLKDPVASRKHCIIEHRKGHFYVKDLGSHNGTWMGENRIVEAAMELGDSFRIGSTVIRLIPDEVNVAETGEIPSAEIVLDDDDEVPDEPPVTSSDPTLVATTLAVRALVGGPLARQLSTLMQACVTVPVPPGAPQVVKDVTLLNRKSEPQKPAAHSKAGEAFEALRQLLFVAFRTRATDIHVEPKAEVYALRFRIDGQMQSVGEVTTKMALAILNVIKILCEIDIAKRSIVQEGSFAVELPTRRVDFRVNFTPTMHGQKLALRLLDPGAVPTHFENLGMELDAVAELQRICDQDAGMIILSGPTGSGKTTTMYTALQSINATTRNIVTIEDPVEYELSNTTQISIDPVHGVTFATVLSSVLRQDPDVILVGEIRDQETARLAMQAATTGHLVLTTIHARDTIGTVFRLLDLGIESFLVANAVTLCISQRLVRVLCAHCKRPYKPDAKTVRKMNLEGRSFGSFFEAVGCKKCMGTGFRGRIAIYEMLLFTPAVRDVVLSGPTISEIRKAAGEWMFHTLLDTGYKKVIEGITTVSEVERVASMS
;
A
#
# COMPACT_ATOMS: atom_id res chain seq x y z
N MET A 1 6.05 22.98 -34.55
CA MET A 1 7.46 22.65 -34.86
C MET A 1 8.25 22.66 -33.55
N PRO A 2 9.31 21.84 -33.39
CA PRO A 2 10.06 21.81 -32.13
C PRO A 2 10.63 23.18 -31.77
N ARG A 3 10.83 23.41 -30.47
CA ARG A 3 11.33 24.67 -29.91
C ARG A 3 12.71 24.46 -29.30
N LEU A 4 13.43 25.53 -29.08
CA LEU A 4 14.71 25.52 -28.37
C LEU A 4 14.52 26.10 -26.98
N GLU A 5 14.82 25.30 -25.96
CA GLU A 5 14.94 25.73 -24.57
C GLU A 5 16.40 26.17 -24.32
N ILE A 6 16.60 27.42 -23.94
CA ILE A 6 17.91 28.02 -23.72
C ILE A 6 18.04 28.38 -22.24
N SER A 7 18.97 27.74 -21.55
CA SER A 7 19.25 27.97 -20.14
C SER A 7 20.69 28.47 -19.96
N ALA A 8 20.83 29.69 -19.43
CA ALA A 8 22.12 30.28 -19.09
C ALA A 8 22.18 30.59 -17.59
N LYS A 9 23.37 30.44 -16.98
CA LYS A 9 23.56 30.64 -15.54
C LYS A 9 23.21 32.08 -15.13
N GLY A 10 22.18 32.24 -14.30
CA GLY A 10 21.72 33.54 -13.79
C GLY A 10 20.78 34.31 -14.73
N GLN A 11 20.23 33.67 -15.76
CA GLN A 11 19.20 34.24 -16.64
C GLN A 11 17.95 33.35 -16.66
N PRO A 12 16.74 33.92 -16.82
CA PRO A 12 15.53 33.14 -17.02
C PRO A 12 15.63 32.32 -18.31
N THR A 13 15.12 31.08 -18.28
CA THR A 13 15.08 30.19 -19.45
C THR A 13 14.29 30.85 -20.58
N GLN A 14 14.85 30.85 -21.79
CA GLN A 14 14.20 31.39 -22.98
C GLN A 14 13.76 30.24 -23.89
N ILE A 15 12.54 30.34 -24.43
CA ILE A 15 12.03 29.41 -25.44
C ILE A 15 11.99 30.14 -26.79
N VAL A 16 12.61 29.55 -27.81
CA VAL A 16 12.64 30.10 -29.17
C VAL A 16 12.05 29.10 -30.14
N GLU A 17 11.11 29.57 -30.97
CA GLU A 17 10.49 28.75 -32.00
C GLU A 17 11.46 28.54 -33.18
N PHE A 18 11.55 27.29 -33.66
CA PHE A 18 12.35 26.98 -34.83
C PHE A 18 11.55 27.29 -36.12
N ASN A 19 11.67 28.53 -36.61
CA ASN A 19 10.88 29.05 -37.73
C ASN A 19 11.71 29.15 -39.03
N GLY A 20 12.16 28.02 -39.57
CA GLY A 20 12.91 27.99 -40.85
C GLY A 20 13.66 26.68 -41.11
N PRO A 21 14.42 26.55 -42.22
CA PRO A 21 15.30 25.40 -42.47
C PRO A 21 16.61 25.47 -41.66
N THR A 22 16.96 26.66 -41.17
CA THR A 22 18.20 26.92 -40.41
C THR A 22 17.92 27.98 -39.35
N LEU A 23 18.52 27.83 -38.17
CA LEU A 23 18.47 28.78 -37.06
C LEU A 23 19.90 29.05 -36.56
N GLY A 24 20.33 30.30 -36.64
CA GLY A 24 21.66 30.76 -36.25
C GLY A 24 21.75 31.19 -34.80
N ILE A 25 22.86 30.84 -34.14
CA ILE A 25 23.11 31.10 -32.73
C ILE A 25 24.46 31.79 -32.56
N GLY A 26 24.50 32.89 -31.81
CA GLY A 26 25.75 33.59 -31.52
C GLY A 26 25.55 34.90 -30.78
N ARG A 27 26.64 35.62 -30.51
CA ARG A 27 26.60 36.87 -29.72
C ARG A 27 26.21 38.13 -30.52
N GLN A 28 26.24 38.07 -31.86
CA GLN A 28 25.83 39.18 -32.71
C GLN A 28 24.29 39.31 -32.73
N GLU A 29 23.77 40.54 -32.70
CA GLU A 29 22.32 40.83 -32.72
C GLU A 29 21.57 40.31 -33.97
N GLY A 30 22.30 39.99 -35.05
CA GLY A 30 21.73 39.45 -36.28
C GLY A 30 21.57 37.92 -36.33
N ASN A 31 21.71 37.22 -35.20
CA ASN A 31 21.41 35.79 -35.10
C ASN A 31 19.97 35.60 -34.61
N ASP A 32 19.36 34.48 -34.99
CA ASP A 32 18.02 34.10 -34.54
C ASP A 32 17.97 33.88 -33.01
N VAL A 33 19.07 33.37 -32.44
CA VAL A 33 19.31 33.31 -30.99
C VAL A 33 20.54 34.11 -30.63
N VAL A 34 20.32 35.22 -29.92
CA VAL A 34 21.38 36.12 -29.47
C VAL A 34 21.83 35.73 -28.05
N LEU A 35 23.03 35.16 -27.93
CA LEU A 35 23.61 34.77 -26.65
C LEU A 35 24.33 35.92 -25.97
N LYS A 36 24.06 36.11 -24.67
CA LYS A 36 24.79 37.07 -23.82
C LYS A 36 26.08 36.50 -23.21
N ASP A 37 26.42 35.24 -23.50
CA ASP A 37 27.63 34.58 -23.00
C ASP A 37 28.89 35.14 -23.70
N PRO A 38 29.86 35.72 -22.97
CA PRO A 38 31.08 36.28 -23.57
C PRO A 38 31.97 35.23 -24.24
N VAL A 39 31.79 33.95 -23.90
CA VAL A 39 32.51 32.80 -24.51
C VAL A 39 31.95 32.47 -25.90
N ALA A 40 30.74 32.95 -26.24
CA ALA A 40 30.15 32.73 -27.56
C ALA A 40 30.77 33.66 -28.63
N SER A 41 31.21 33.08 -29.75
CA SER A 41 31.57 33.81 -30.97
C SER A 41 30.37 34.59 -31.56
N ARG A 42 30.67 35.60 -32.39
CA ARG A 42 29.66 36.48 -33.02
C ARG A 42 28.62 35.69 -33.82
N LYS A 43 29.08 34.73 -34.62
CA LYS A 43 28.28 33.65 -35.21
C LYS A 43 28.92 32.35 -34.72
N HIS A 44 28.22 31.58 -33.88
CA HIS A 44 28.82 30.47 -33.15
C HIS A 44 28.51 29.14 -33.82
N CYS A 45 27.22 28.81 -33.93
CA CYS A 45 26.75 27.60 -34.56
C CYS A 45 25.41 27.86 -35.25
N ILE A 46 24.97 26.90 -36.05
CA ILE A 46 23.63 26.85 -36.63
C ILE A 46 22.98 25.53 -36.28
N ILE A 47 21.66 25.52 -36.21
CA ILE A 47 20.86 24.31 -36.22
C ILE A 47 20.15 24.24 -37.56
N GLU A 48 20.33 23.15 -38.30
CA GLU A 48 19.73 22.92 -39.60
C GLU A 48 18.73 21.77 -39.52
N HIS A 49 17.55 21.97 -40.09
CA HIS A 49 16.54 20.93 -40.25
C HIS A 49 16.62 20.39 -41.68
N ARG A 50 17.08 19.15 -41.83
CA ARG A 50 17.28 18.48 -43.13
C ARG A 50 16.61 17.11 -43.11
N LYS A 51 15.69 16.87 -44.05
CA LYS A 51 15.00 15.57 -44.24
C LYS A 51 14.36 15.00 -42.96
N GLY A 52 13.80 15.85 -42.08
CA GLY A 52 13.14 15.41 -40.85
C GLY A 52 14.06 15.28 -39.63
N HIS A 53 15.36 15.55 -39.78
CA HIS A 53 16.34 15.48 -38.69
C HIS A 53 16.96 16.85 -38.43
N PHE A 54 17.36 17.09 -37.18
CA PHE A 54 18.05 18.31 -36.76
C PHE A 54 19.54 18.05 -36.67
N TYR A 55 20.35 19.01 -37.11
CA TYR A 55 21.80 18.96 -36.99
C TYR A 55 22.30 20.27 -36.42
N VAL A 56 23.13 20.21 -35.37
CA VAL A 56 23.89 21.37 -34.91
C VAL A 56 25.26 21.36 -35.56
N LYS A 57 25.66 22.50 -36.13
CA LYS A 57 26.93 22.68 -36.83
C LYS A 57 27.67 23.89 -36.28
N ASP A 58 28.88 23.67 -35.79
CA ASP A 58 29.78 24.73 -35.33
C ASP A 58 30.35 25.48 -36.55
N LEU A 59 30.34 26.81 -36.51
CA LEU A 59 30.80 27.66 -37.61
C LEU A 59 32.29 28.05 -37.49
N GLY A 60 33.10 27.23 -36.83
CA GLY A 60 34.51 27.53 -36.53
C GLY A 60 34.62 28.47 -35.33
N SER A 61 33.80 28.26 -34.31
CA SER A 61 33.77 29.08 -33.10
C SER A 61 35.07 28.95 -32.31
N HIS A 62 35.45 30.02 -31.60
CA HIS A 62 36.71 30.06 -30.87
C HIS A 62 36.76 29.02 -29.73
N ASN A 63 35.65 28.85 -29.01
CA ASN A 63 35.56 28.00 -27.82
C ASN A 63 34.83 26.67 -28.05
N GLY A 64 34.33 26.44 -29.27
CA GLY A 64 33.67 25.21 -29.67
C GLY A 64 32.23 25.08 -29.17
N THR A 65 31.44 24.34 -29.94
CA THR A 65 30.15 23.77 -29.54
C THR A 65 30.36 22.37 -28.99
N TRP A 66 29.70 22.03 -27.88
CA TRP A 66 29.91 20.78 -27.16
C TRP A 66 28.61 20.00 -26.99
N MET A 67 28.61 18.70 -27.27
CA MET A 67 27.49 17.80 -27.01
C MET A 67 27.99 16.71 -26.06
N GLY A 68 27.45 16.69 -24.84
CA GLY A 68 28.06 15.97 -23.71
C GLY A 68 29.47 16.49 -23.41
N GLU A 69 30.45 15.57 -23.38
CA GLU A 69 31.87 15.89 -23.16
C GLU A 69 32.65 16.13 -24.48
N ASN A 70 32.02 15.92 -25.64
CA ASN A 70 32.69 15.97 -26.94
C ASN A 70 32.51 17.33 -27.63
N ARG A 71 33.60 17.90 -28.14
CA ARG A 71 33.55 19.07 -29.03
C ARG A 71 33.12 18.60 -30.41
N ILE A 72 32.10 19.25 -30.97
CA ILE A 72 31.52 18.88 -32.25
C ILE A 72 31.87 19.88 -33.35
N VAL A 73 31.98 19.37 -34.57
CA VAL A 73 31.96 20.19 -35.80
C VAL A 73 30.56 20.18 -36.40
N GLU A 74 29.93 19.00 -36.43
CA GLU A 74 28.53 18.78 -36.81
C GLU A 74 28.03 17.54 -36.06
N ALA A 75 26.81 17.59 -35.52
CA ALA A 75 26.20 16.46 -34.82
C ALA A 75 24.68 16.44 -35.08
N ALA A 76 24.12 15.24 -35.22
CA ALA A 76 22.67 15.05 -35.25
C ALA A 76 22.06 15.34 -33.87
N MET A 77 20.82 15.80 -33.85
CA MET A 77 20.05 16.10 -32.65
C MET A 77 18.67 15.45 -32.73
N GLU A 78 18.28 14.78 -31.66
CA GLU A 78 16.94 14.26 -31.42
C GLU A 78 16.19 15.14 -30.40
N LEU A 79 14.88 14.93 -30.27
CA LEU A 79 14.08 15.66 -29.29
C LEU A 79 14.52 15.29 -27.87
N GLY A 80 14.88 16.29 -27.06
CA GLY A 80 15.44 16.14 -25.73
C GLY A 80 16.96 16.32 -25.68
N ASP A 81 17.65 16.20 -26.81
CA ASP A 81 19.10 16.42 -26.88
C ASP A 81 19.46 17.86 -26.59
N SER A 82 20.64 18.03 -25.99
CA SER A 82 21.19 19.34 -25.67
C SER A 82 22.65 19.45 -26.05
N PHE A 83 23.04 20.67 -26.41
CA PHE A 83 24.42 21.04 -26.61
C PHE A 83 24.72 22.31 -25.80
N ARG A 84 26.01 22.58 -25.62
CA ARG A 84 26.51 23.66 -24.77
C ARG A 84 27.46 24.56 -25.53
N ILE A 85 27.29 25.86 -25.28
CA ILE A 85 28.21 26.93 -25.68
C ILE A 85 28.63 27.65 -24.40
N GLY A 86 29.87 27.48 -23.97
CA GLY A 86 30.36 28.04 -22.70
C GLY A 86 29.53 27.54 -21.51
N SER A 87 28.77 28.43 -20.88
CA SER A 87 27.88 28.12 -19.75
C SER A 87 26.41 27.97 -20.14
N THR A 88 26.07 28.22 -21.41
CA THR A 88 24.71 28.16 -21.93
C THR A 88 24.40 26.78 -22.47
N VAL A 89 23.30 26.18 -21.99
CA VAL A 89 22.78 24.90 -22.47
C VAL A 89 21.57 25.18 -23.36
N ILE A 90 21.53 24.54 -24.52
CA ILE A 90 20.46 24.68 -25.51
C ILE A 90 19.91 23.29 -25.77
N ARG A 91 18.62 23.08 -25.51
CA ARG A 91 17.92 21.80 -25.67
C ARG A 91 16.84 21.91 -26.75
N LEU A 92 16.77 20.90 -27.61
CA LEU A 92 15.67 20.76 -28.57
C LEU A 92 14.48 20.11 -27.85
N ILE A 93 13.33 20.78 -27.80
CA ILE A 93 12.13 20.30 -27.11
C ILE A 93 10.97 20.11 -28.11
N PRO A 94 10.05 19.16 -27.86
CA PRO A 94 8.85 19.02 -28.68
C PRO A 94 7.97 20.27 -28.62
N ASP A 95 7.12 20.46 -29.63
CA ASP A 95 6.04 21.45 -29.57
C ASP A 95 4.97 20.92 -28.61
N GLU A 96 4.62 21.67 -27.56
CA GLU A 96 3.58 21.22 -26.63
C GLU A 96 2.23 21.16 -27.36
N VAL A 97 1.68 19.94 -27.49
CA VAL A 97 0.27 19.73 -27.82
C VAL A 97 -0.54 20.03 -26.56
N ASN A 98 -1.51 20.92 -26.70
CA ASN A 98 -2.54 21.20 -25.71
C ASN A 98 -3.18 19.86 -25.28
N VAL A 99 -2.97 19.43 -24.04
CA VAL A 99 -3.44 18.15 -23.50
C VAL A 99 -4.94 18.26 -23.22
N ALA A 100 -5.72 18.24 -24.29
CA ALA A 100 -7.12 17.87 -24.29
C ALA A 100 -7.29 16.95 -25.51
N GLU A 101 -7.77 15.73 -25.26
CA GLU A 101 -7.99 14.68 -26.26
C GLU A 101 -6.72 13.98 -26.78
N THR A 102 -6.17 13.06 -25.99
CA THR A 102 -5.80 11.69 -26.41
C THR A 102 -5.12 10.96 -25.25
N GLY A 103 -5.80 9.95 -24.71
CA GLY A 103 -5.29 9.10 -23.62
C GLY A 103 -4.30 8.05 -24.09
N GLU A 104 -3.17 8.48 -24.65
CA GLU A 104 -2.04 7.59 -24.99
C GLU A 104 -0.80 7.93 -24.14
N ILE A 105 -0.19 6.88 -23.60
CA ILE A 105 1.07 6.96 -22.82
C ILE A 105 2.18 7.47 -23.74
N PRO A 106 2.96 8.50 -23.36
CA PRO A 106 4.12 8.89 -24.14
C PRO A 106 5.16 7.75 -24.14
N SER A 107 5.53 7.29 -25.33
CA SER A 107 6.64 6.36 -25.53
C SER A 107 7.95 7.06 -25.20
N ALA A 108 8.38 7.01 -23.95
CA ALA A 108 9.77 7.27 -23.61
C ALA A 108 10.62 6.14 -24.22
N GLU A 109 11.60 6.49 -25.06
CA GLU A 109 12.51 5.51 -25.65
C GLU A 109 13.26 4.76 -24.55
N ILE A 110 12.92 3.49 -24.39
CA ILE A 110 13.64 2.55 -23.54
C ILE A 110 14.74 1.94 -24.41
N VAL A 111 15.93 2.54 -24.40
CA VAL A 111 17.12 1.96 -25.05
C VAL A 111 17.50 0.68 -24.30
N LEU A 112 17.38 -0.45 -24.99
CA LEU A 112 17.77 -1.78 -24.53
C LEU A 112 18.38 -2.47 -25.75
N ASP A 113 19.64 -2.87 -25.65
CA ASP A 113 20.37 -3.59 -26.70
C ASP A 113 19.69 -4.93 -27.01
N ASP A 114 19.59 -5.23 -28.30
CA ASP A 114 18.98 -6.42 -28.89
C ASP A 114 20.05 -7.49 -29.09
N ASP A 115 20.27 -8.37 -28.12
CA ASP A 115 20.99 -9.63 -28.34
C ASP A 115 20.61 -10.62 -27.22
N ASP A 116 19.63 -11.48 -27.48
CA ASP A 116 19.48 -12.78 -26.81
C ASP A 116 18.54 -13.67 -27.64
N GLU A 117 19.09 -14.71 -28.27
CA GLU A 117 18.33 -15.75 -28.97
C GLU A 117 17.47 -16.57 -27.99
N VAL A 118 16.19 -16.75 -28.32
CA VAL A 118 15.24 -17.55 -27.53
C VAL A 118 15.19 -18.99 -28.07
N PRO A 119 15.47 -20.04 -27.27
CA PRO A 119 15.34 -21.43 -27.72
C PRO A 119 13.89 -21.94 -27.72
N ASP A 120 13.56 -22.83 -28.66
CA ASP A 120 12.23 -23.42 -28.91
C ASP A 120 11.61 -24.19 -27.72
N GLU A 121 10.27 -24.09 -27.56
CA GLU A 121 9.53 -24.59 -26.37
C GLU A 121 8.31 -25.50 -26.65
N PRO A 122 7.93 -26.37 -25.68
CA PRO A 122 6.84 -27.35 -25.81
C PRO A 122 5.41 -26.79 -25.57
N PRO A 123 4.35 -27.53 -25.97
CA PRO A 123 2.96 -27.05 -25.98
C PRO A 123 2.26 -26.96 -24.59
N VAL A 124 1.30 -26.02 -24.46
CA VAL A 124 0.43 -25.85 -23.26
C VAL A 124 -0.57 -27.01 -23.17
N THR A 125 -0.67 -27.69 -22.03
CA THR A 125 -1.75 -28.66 -21.75
C THR A 125 -2.56 -28.22 -20.53
N SER A 126 -3.79 -27.77 -20.74
CA SER A 126 -4.79 -27.44 -19.71
C SER A 126 -6.20 -27.70 -20.24
N SER A 127 -7.10 -28.20 -19.39
CA SER A 127 -8.52 -28.41 -19.72
C SER A 127 -9.40 -27.17 -19.46
N ASP A 128 -8.85 -26.09 -18.91
CA ASP A 128 -9.56 -24.83 -18.67
C ASP A 128 -9.35 -23.87 -19.87
N PRO A 129 -10.41 -23.57 -20.65
CA PRO A 129 -10.31 -22.74 -21.86
C PRO A 129 -9.92 -21.28 -21.56
N THR A 130 -10.23 -20.76 -20.37
CA THR A 130 -9.84 -19.40 -19.95
C THR A 130 -8.35 -19.33 -19.67
N LEU A 131 -7.81 -20.38 -19.07
CA LEU A 131 -6.38 -20.53 -18.80
C LEU A 131 -5.58 -20.73 -20.09
N VAL A 132 -6.09 -21.52 -21.03
CA VAL A 132 -5.47 -21.69 -22.35
C VAL A 132 -5.43 -20.36 -23.09
N ALA A 133 -6.55 -19.62 -23.14
CA ALA A 133 -6.62 -18.31 -23.79
C ALA A 133 -5.71 -17.25 -23.14
N THR A 134 -5.68 -17.21 -21.79
CA THR A 134 -4.84 -16.26 -21.04
C THR A 134 -3.36 -16.62 -21.16
N THR A 135 -3.00 -17.90 -21.06
CA THR A 135 -1.61 -18.37 -21.23
C THR A 135 -1.12 -18.13 -22.65
N LEU A 136 -1.97 -18.34 -23.66
CA LEU A 136 -1.65 -18.02 -25.06
C LEU A 136 -1.51 -16.50 -25.28
N ALA A 137 -2.36 -15.68 -24.66
CA ALA A 137 -2.24 -14.22 -24.72
C ALA A 137 -0.95 -13.71 -24.04
N VAL A 138 -0.62 -14.23 -22.85
CA VAL A 138 0.64 -13.93 -22.13
C VAL A 138 1.86 -14.38 -22.96
N ARG A 139 1.79 -15.58 -23.58
CA ARG A 139 2.83 -16.11 -24.46
C ARG A 139 3.02 -15.25 -25.72
N ALA A 140 1.94 -14.76 -26.30
CA ALA A 140 1.97 -13.93 -27.50
C ALA A 140 2.45 -12.49 -27.25
N LEU A 141 2.33 -11.99 -26.01
CA LEU A 141 2.63 -10.59 -25.66
C LEU A 141 4.00 -10.37 -25.02
N VAL A 142 4.58 -11.36 -24.34
CA VAL A 142 5.68 -11.12 -23.37
C VAL A 142 6.85 -12.10 -23.55
N GLY A 143 7.11 -12.60 -24.77
CA GLY A 143 8.10 -13.66 -25.05
C GLY A 143 9.32 -13.65 -24.10
N GLY A 144 9.57 -14.77 -23.40
CA GLY A 144 10.70 -14.92 -22.48
C GLY A 144 10.40 -15.56 -21.12
N PRO A 145 11.40 -15.59 -20.20
CA PRO A 145 11.33 -16.26 -18.89
C PRO A 145 10.20 -15.75 -17.97
N LEU A 146 9.85 -14.46 -18.06
CA LEU A 146 8.78 -13.84 -17.28
C LEU A 146 7.40 -14.39 -17.65
N ALA A 147 7.12 -14.56 -18.95
CA ALA A 147 5.87 -15.15 -19.41
C ALA A 147 5.70 -16.59 -18.88
N ARG A 148 6.80 -17.35 -18.77
CA ARG A 148 6.82 -18.68 -18.14
C ARG A 148 6.59 -18.62 -16.63
N GLN A 149 7.23 -17.68 -15.92
CA GLN A 149 7.11 -17.54 -14.48
C GLN A 149 5.73 -17.00 -14.04
N LEU A 150 5.20 -15.99 -14.74
CA LEU A 150 3.84 -15.47 -14.54
C LEU A 150 2.79 -16.50 -14.97
N SER A 151 2.99 -17.24 -16.07
CA SER A 151 2.07 -18.33 -16.43
C SER A 151 2.09 -19.49 -15.43
N THR A 152 3.24 -19.81 -14.84
CA THR A 152 3.35 -20.80 -13.75
C THR A 152 2.61 -20.32 -12.49
N LEU A 153 2.75 -19.03 -12.15
CA LEU A 153 1.98 -18.40 -11.08
C LEU A 153 0.48 -18.37 -11.38
N MET A 154 0.08 -18.03 -12.59
CA MET A 154 -1.32 -18.06 -13.03
C MET A 154 -1.89 -19.48 -12.97
N GLN A 155 -1.14 -20.50 -13.39
CA GLN A 155 -1.51 -21.91 -13.24
C GLN A 155 -1.68 -22.30 -11.77
N ALA A 156 -0.82 -21.81 -10.88
CA ALA A 156 -0.98 -22.01 -9.44
C ALA A 156 -2.25 -21.31 -8.91
N CYS A 157 -2.51 -20.07 -9.35
CA CYS A 157 -3.71 -19.30 -8.98
C CYS A 157 -5.02 -19.89 -9.52
N VAL A 158 -5.00 -20.65 -10.62
CA VAL A 158 -6.19 -21.36 -11.15
C VAL A 158 -6.71 -22.38 -10.15
N THR A 159 -5.81 -23.01 -9.38
CA THR A 159 -6.21 -23.96 -8.35
C THR A 159 -6.67 -23.31 -7.05
N VAL A 160 -6.34 -22.03 -6.84
CA VAL A 160 -6.77 -21.28 -5.65
C VAL A 160 -8.22 -20.82 -5.87
N PRO A 161 -9.15 -21.11 -4.93
CA PRO A 161 -10.51 -20.63 -5.09
C PRO A 161 -10.53 -19.10 -5.14
N VAL A 162 -11.35 -18.54 -6.04
CA VAL A 162 -11.37 -17.09 -6.28
C VAL A 162 -12.04 -16.39 -5.09
N PRO A 163 -11.41 -15.37 -4.48
CA PRO A 163 -12.05 -14.56 -3.45
C PRO A 163 -13.27 -13.81 -4.00
N PRO A 164 -14.30 -13.55 -3.19
CA PRO A 164 -15.41 -12.68 -3.59
C PRO A 164 -14.91 -11.33 -4.13
N GLY A 165 -15.45 -10.89 -5.26
CA GLY A 165 -15.06 -9.64 -5.92
C GLY A 165 -13.65 -9.63 -6.54
N ALA A 166 -12.87 -10.71 -6.47
CA ALA A 166 -11.60 -10.76 -7.18
C ALA A 166 -11.83 -10.79 -8.71
N PRO A 167 -10.90 -10.22 -9.50
CA PRO A 167 -10.99 -10.25 -10.97
C PRO A 167 -11.01 -11.69 -11.49
N GLN A 168 -11.83 -11.94 -12.51
CA GLN A 168 -11.94 -13.24 -13.16
C GLN A 168 -10.90 -13.39 -14.28
N VAL A 169 -10.67 -12.30 -15.02
CA VAL A 169 -9.66 -12.21 -16.07
C VAL A 169 -8.74 -11.01 -15.84
N VAL A 170 -7.53 -11.02 -16.42
CA VAL A 170 -6.58 -9.89 -16.29
C VAL A 170 -7.16 -8.58 -16.82
N LYS A 171 -8.05 -8.67 -17.83
CA LYS A 171 -8.74 -7.52 -18.41
C LYS A 171 -9.63 -6.77 -17.40
N ASP A 172 -10.02 -7.42 -16.31
CA ASP A 172 -10.81 -6.81 -15.23
C ASP A 172 -9.98 -5.84 -14.38
N VAL A 173 -8.64 -5.88 -14.47
CA VAL A 173 -7.73 -5.00 -13.72
C VAL A 173 -7.45 -3.76 -14.55
N THR A 174 -8.11 -2.64 -14.28
CA THR A 174 -7.87 -1.37 -14.96
C THR A 174 -6.99 -0.47 -14.12
N LEU A 175 -5.84 -0.04 -14.64
CA LEU A 175 -4.91 0.84 -13.91
C LEU A 175 -5.36 2.29 -14.03
N LEU A 176 -5.44 3.00 -12.90
CA LEU A 176 -5.77 4.41 -12.82
C LEU A 176 -4.54 5.18 -12.33
N ASN A 177 -4.30 6.37 -12.87
CA ASN A 177 -3.27 7.27 -12.33
C ASN A 177 -3.73 7.90 -10.99
N ARG A 178 -2.86 8.74 -10.40
CA ARG A 178 -3.15 9.50 -9.17
C ARG A 178 -4.42 10.36 -9.25
N LYS A 179 -4.81 10.80 -10.44
CA LYS A 179 -6.03 11.59 -10.71
C LYS A 179 -7.27 10.72 -10.97
N SER A 180 -7.17 9.41 -10.76
CA SER A 180 -8.23 8.42 -11.02
C SER A 180 -8.60 8.29 -12.51
N GLU A 181 -7.68 8.64 -13.42
CA GLU A 181 -7.90 8.54 -14.86
C GLU A 181 -7.39 7.19 -15.39
N PRO A 182 -8.21 6.44 -16.15
CA PRO A 182 -7.80 5.17 -16.72
C PRO A 182 -6.61 5.30 -17.66
N GLN A 183 -5.60 4.46 -17.45
CA GLN A 183 -4.43 4.35 -18.32
C GLN A 183 -4.60 3.18 -19.29
N LYS A 184 -4.19 3.38 -20.54
CA LYS A 184 -4.23 2.34 -21.58
C LYS A 184 -2.82 1.99 -22.04
N PRO A 185 -2.51 0.72 -22.27
CA PRO A 185 -1.21 0.35 -22.83
C PRO A 185 -1.06 0.94 -24.24
N ALA A 186 0.10 1.52 -24.54
CA ALA A 186 0.45 1.87 -25.92
C ALA A 186 0.64 0.57 -26.74
N ALA A 187 -0.12 0.42 -27.83
CA ALA A 187 -0.14 -0.80 -28.62
C ALA A 187 1.27 -1.15 -29.15
N HIS A 188 1.66 -2.43 -29.05
CA HIS A 188 2.92 -2.98 -29.59
C HIS A 188 4.21 -2.25 -29.15
N SER A 189 4.24 -1.71 -27.93
CA SER A 189 5.42 -1.05 -27.34
C SER A 189 5.97 -1.82 -26.13
N LYS A 190 7.28 -1.68 -25.85
CA LYS A 190 7.93 -2.18 -24.62
C LYS A 190 7.24 -1.64 -23.34
N ALA A 191 6.68 -0.42 -23.41
CA ALA A 191 5.87 0.16 -22.33
C ALA A 191 4.53 -0.59 -22.16
N GLY A 192 3.91 -1.04 -23.25
CA GLY A 192 2.72 -1.88 -23.25
C GLY A 192 2.96 -3.25 -22.60
N GLU A 193 4.13 -3.87 -22.84
CA GLU A 193 4.51 -5.14 -22.18
C GLU A 193 4.64 -4.99 -20.66
N ALA A 194 5.31 -3.93 -20.20
CA ALA A 194 5.46 -3.65 -18.78
C ALA A 194 4.12 -3.35 -18.10
N PHE A 195 3.24 -2.64 -18.80
CA PHE A 195 1.88 -2.35 -18.34
C PHE A 195 1.07 -3.65 -18.15
N GLU A 196 1.13 -4.55 -19.12
CA GLU A 196 0.45 -5.86 -19.04
C GLU A 196 1.07 -6.76 -17.96
N ALA A 197 2.39 -6.77 -17.81
CA ALA A 197 3.07 -7.48 -16.74
C ALA A 197 2.63 -6.98 -15.34
N LEU A 198 2.47 -5.66 -15.17
CA LEU A 198 1.92 -5.08 -13.94
C LEU A 198 0.46 -5.52 -13.72
N ARG A 199 -0.40 -5.48 -14.74
CA ARG A 199 -1.80 -5.97 -14.62
C ARG A 199 -1.84 -7.42 -14.19
N GLN A 200 -0.99 -8.27 -14.74
CA GLN A 200 -0.89 -9.68 -14.36
C GLN A 200 -0.41 -9.86 -12.92
N LEU A 201 0.60 -9.10 -12.50
CA LEU A 201 1.08 -9.11 -11.12
C LEU A 201 -0.04 -8.75 -10.13
N LEU A 202 -0.80 -7.69 -10.43
CA LEU A 202 -1.93 -7.25 -9.60
C LEU A 202 -3.08 -8.26 -9.63
N PHE A 203 -3.39 -8.85 -10.79
CA PHE A 203 -4.39 -9.92 -10.91
C PHE A 203 -4.07 -11.10 -9.99
N VAL A 204 -2.82 -11.57 -9.98
CA VAL A 204 -2.34 -12.63 -9.07
C VAL A 204 -2.46 -12.17 -7.62
N ALA A 205 -2.09 -10.93 -7.31
CA ALA A 205 -2.20 -10.38 -5.96
C ALA A 205 -3.65 -10.39 -5.42
N PHE A 206 -4.63 -9.97 -6.24
CA PHE A 206 -6.04 -10.01 -5.87
C PHE A 206 -6.55 -11.45 -5.66
N ARG A 207 -6.24 -12.37 -6.58
CA ARG A 207 -6.69 -13.77 -6.47
C ARG A 207 -6.06 -14.51 -5.29
N THR A 208 -4.88 -14.09 -4.87
CA THR A 208 -4.17 -14.65 -3.69
C THR A 208 -4.49 -13.92 -2.39
N ARG A 209 -5.24 -12.80 -2.43
CA ARG A 209 -5.54 -11.93 -1.29
C ARG A 209 -4.28 -11.37 -0.62
N ALA A 210 -3.33 -10.95 -1.44
CA ALA A 210 -2.17 -10.24 -0.95
C ALA A 210 -2.60 -8.90 -0.31
N THR A 211 -1.98 -8.51 0.80
CA THR A 211 -2.13 -7.18 1.40
C THR A 211 -0.99 -6.24 1.01
N ASP A 212 0.16 -6.81 0.68
CA ASP A 212 1.35 -6.07 0.27
C ASP A 212 2.05 -6.82 -0.86
N ILE A 213 2.56 -6.09 -1.84
CA ILE A 213 3.41 -6.60 -2.93
C ILE A 213 4.79 -5.98 -2.78
N HIS A 214 5.82 -6.82 -2.81
CA HIS A 214 7.21 -6.40 -2.73
C HIS A 214 7.96 -6.83 -3.99
N VAL A 215 8.65 -5.88 -4.62
CA VAL A 215 9.54 -6.10 -5.77
C VAL A 215 10.93 -5.68 -5.34
N GLU A 216 11.80 -6.66 -5.09
CA GLU A 216 13.04 -6.44 -4.36
C GLU A 216 14.27 -6.77 -5.21
N PRO A 217 15.21 -5.83 -5.40
CA PRO A 217 16.42 -6.10 -6.14
C PRO A 217 17.30 -7.11 -5.40
N LYS A 218 17.85 -8.06 -6.16
CA LYS A 218 18.98 -8.94 -5.80
C LYS A 218 20.14 -8.63 -6.75
N ALA A 219 21.25 -9.37 -6.64
CA ALA A 219 22.43 -9.13 -7.46
C ALA A 219 22.14 -9.24 -8.97
N GLU A 220 21.33 -10.22 -9.38
CA GLU A 220 21.09 -10.52 -10.81
C GLU A 220 19.61 -10.41 -11.23
N VAL A 221 18.69 -10.56 -10.27
CA VAL A 221 17.24 -10.63 -10.49
C VAL A 221 16.50 -9.76 -9.51
N TYR A 222 15.20 -9.57 -9.73
CA TYR A 222 14.28 -9.03 -8.73
C TYR A 222 13.39 -10.12 -8.16
N ALA A 223 13.37 -10.24 -6.84
CA ALA A 223 12.46 -11.14 -6.14
C ALA A 223 11.08 -10.50 -6.00
N LEU A 224 10.04 -11.23 -6.39
CA LEU A 224 8.64 -10.88 -6.16
C LEU A 224 8.14 -11.63 -4.93
N ARG A 225 7.64 -10.88 -3.94
CA ARG A 225 7.09 -11.46 -2.72
C ARG A 225 5.78 -10.79 -2.34
N PHE A 226 4.79 -11.57 -1.96
CA PHE A 226 3.50 -11.06 -1.48
C PHE A 226 3.37 -11.32 0.01
N ARG A 227 2.71 -10.39 0.72
CA ARG A 227 2.19 -10.67 2.05
C ARG A 227 0.78 -11.24 1.92
N ILE A 228 0.62 -12.53 2.20
CA ILE A 228 -0.67 -13.23 2.13
C ILE A 228 -0.98 -13.80 3.50
N ASP A 229 -2.17 -13.52 4.01
CA ASP A 229 -2.59 -13.94 5.36
C ASP A 229 -1.56 -13.57 6.46
N GLY A 230 -0.91 -12.42 6.29
CA GLY A 230 0.09 -11.87 7.22
C GLY A 230 1.53 -12.36 7.02
N GLN A 231 1.75 -13.40 6.21
CA GLN A 231 3.07 -13.99 5.96
C GLN A 231 3.64 -13.60 4.61
N MET A 232 4.96 -13.37 4.57
CA MET A 232 5.68 -13.16 3.32
C MET A 232 5.84 -14.47 2.58
N GLN A 233 5.41 -14.51 1.33
CA GLN A 233 5.52 -15.65 0.43
C GLN A 233 6.28 -15.22 -0.82
N SER A 234 7.26 -16.02 -1.23
CA SER A 234 7.90 -15.85 -2.54
C SER A 234 6.92 -16.28 -3.61
N VAL A 235 6.65 -15.39 -4.56
CA VAL A 235 5.79 -15.70 -5.71
C VAL A 235 6.61 -15.94 -6.97
N GLY A 236 7.79 -15.35 -7.07
CA GLY A 236 8.70 -15.63 -8.18
C GLY A 236 9.84 -14.65 -8.24
N GLU A 237 10.53 -14.68 -9.37
CA GLU A 237 11.60 -13.75 -9.69
C GLU A 237 11.34 -13.20 -11.09
N VAL A 238 11.89 -12.03 -11.38
CA VAL A 238 11.80 -11.39 -12.69
C VAL A 238 13.16 -10.82 -13.05
N THR A 239 13.43 -10.70 -14.35
CA THR A 239 14.67 -10.08 -14.82
C THR A 239 14.73 -8.61 -14.38
N THR A 240 15.95 -8.11 -14.17
CA THR A 240 16.18 -6.70 -13.83
C THR A 240 15.54 -5.75 -14.85
N LYS A 241 15.64 -6.07 -16.15
CA LYS A 241 15.03 -5.32 -17.26
C LYS A 241 13.51 -5.16 -17.07
N MET A 242 12.80 -6.26 -16.80
CA MET A 242 11.36 -6.20 -16.59
C MET A 242 10.99 -5.48 -15.29
N ALA A 243 11.69 -5.76 -14.19
CA ALA A 243 11.39 -5.12 -12.91
C ALA A 243 11.48 -3.60 -13.02
N LEU A 244 12.55 -3.08 -13.65
CA LEU A 244 12.72 -1.66 -13.87
C LEU A 244 11.59 -1.08 -14.73
N ALA A 245 11.11 -1.81 -15.73
CA ALA A 245 9.97 -1.39 -16.54
C ALA A 245 8.67 -1.32 -15.72
N ILE A 246 8.38 -2.33 -14.89
CA ILE A 246 7.23 -2.32 -13.96
C ILE A 246 7.33 -1.15 -12.97
N LEU A 247 8.52 -0.93 -12.38
CA LEU A 247 8.77 0.18 -11.47
C LEU A 247 8.49 1.52 -12.16
N ASN A 248 8.91 1.71 -13.41
CA ASN A 248 8.66 2.93 -14.18
C ASN A 248 7.17 3.14 -14.46
N VAL A 249 6.42 2.09 -14.85
CA VAL A 249 4.96 2.19 -15.04
C VAL A 249 4.28 2.66 -13.75
N ILE A 250 4.69 2.13 -12.59
CA ILE A 250 4.13 2.57 -11.30
C ILE A 250 4.49 4.02 -11.00
N LYS A 251 5.73 4.46 -11.30
CA LYS A 251 6.09 5.88 -11.14
C LYS A 251 5.26 6.82 -12.01
N ILE A 252 4.95 6.40 -13.24
CA ILE A 252 4.03 7.13 -14.14
C ILE A 252 2.64 7.20 -13.52
N LEU A 253 2.09 6.08 -13.04
CA LEU A 253 0.78 6.05 -12.39
C LEU A 253 0.70 6.98 -11.17
N CYS A 254 1.78 7.06 -10.40
CA CYS A 254 1.88 7.91 -9.22
C CYS A 254 2.16 9.40 -9.54
N GLU A 255 2.44 9.76 -10.80
CA GLU A 255 2.93 11.08 -11.21
C GLU A 255 4.21 11.52 -10.45
N ILE A 256 5.15 10.59 -10.23
CA ILE A 256 6.42 10.87 -9.55
C ILE A 256 7.63 10.76 -10.48
N ASP A 257 8.75 11.35 -10.06
CA ASP A 257 9.95 11.50 -10.88
C ASP A 257 10.64 10.15 -11.16
N ILE A 258 10.62 9.74 -12.43
CA ILE A 258 11.16 8.45 -12.89
C ILE A 258 12.69 8.41 -12.74
N ALA A 259 13.36 9.54 -12.98
CA ALA A 259 14.82 9.65 -12.98
C ALA A 259 15.42 9.55 -11.57
N LYS A 260 14.66 9.98 -10.54
CA LYS A 260 15.10 9.96 -9.14
C LYS A 260 15.10 8.54 -8.54
N ARG A 261 16.19 7.80 -8.73
CA ARG A 261 16.35 6.42 -8.19
C ARG A 261 17.12 6.34 -6.86
N SER A 262 17.85 7.40 -6.51
CA SER A 262 18.73 7.47 -5.34
C SER A 262 18.09 8.05 -4.08
N ILE A 263 16.80 8.41 -4.14
CA ILE A 263 16.04 8.92 -3.00
C ILE A 263 14.83 8.04 -2.71
N VAL A 264 14.31 8.13 -1.49
CA VAL A 264 13.00 7.59 -1.14
C VAL A 264 11.95 8.39 -1.89
N GLN A 265 11.01 7.70 -2.53
CA GLN A 265 9.84 8.31 -3.16
C GLN A 265 8.58 7.59 -2.71
N GLU A 266 7.53 8.36 -2.46
CA GLU A 266 6.23 7.86 -2.07
C GLU A 266 5.17 8.38 -3.04
N GLY A 267 4.11 7.61 -3.21
CA GLY A 267 3.01 7.98 -4.10
C GLY A 267 1.80 7.08 -3.91
N SER A 268 0.79 7.34 -4.71
CA SER A 268 -0.40 6.51 -4.77
C SER A 268 -0.93 6.42 -6.20
N PHE A 269 -1.56 5.29 -6.49
CA PHE A 269 -2.35 5.07 -7.70
C PHE A 269 -3.54 4.19 -7.35
N ALA A 270 -4.46 3.98 -8.29
CA ALA A 270 -5.63 3.15 -8.05
C ALA A 270 -5.82 2.10 -9.14
N VAL A 271 -6.61 1.09 -8.81
CA VAL A 271 -7.07 0.06 -9.73
C VAL A 271 -8.59 0.02 -9.68
N GLU A 272 -9.23 0.09 -10.84
CA GLU A 272 -10.65 -0.19 -10.98
C GLU A 272 -10.83 -1.69 -11.28
N LEU A 273 -11.59 -2.38 -10.42
CA LEU A 273 -12.11 -3.72 -10.66
C LEU A 273 -13.61 -3.63 -10.99
N PRO A 274 -14.23 -4.65 -11.62
CA PRO A 274 -15.65 -4.60 -11.99
C PRO A 274 -16.60 -4.34 -10.81
N THR A 275 -16.18 -4.67 -9.59
CA THR A 275 -17.01 -4.55 -8.39
C THR A 275 -16.63 -3.38 -7.48
N ARG A 276 -15.41 -2.86 -7.61
CA ARG A 276 -14.86 -1.88 -6.66
C ARG A 276 -13.55 -1.28 -7.15
N ARG A 277 -13.23 -0.10 -6.62
CA ARG A 277 -11.91 0.52 -6.68
C ARG A 277 -11.02 0.01 -5.55
N VAL A 278 -9.72 -0.15 -5.83
CA VAL A 278 -8.67 -0.46 -4.85
C VAL A 278 -7.55 0.57 -4.99
N ASP A 279 -7.23 1.26 -3.90
CA ASP A 279 -6.14 2.23 -3.87
C ASP A 279 -4.83 1.56 -3.43
N PHE A 280 -3.71 2.06 -3.93
CA PHE A 280 -2.39 1.56 -3.64
C PHE A 280 -1.53 2.67 -3.04
N ARG A 281 -0.94 2.41 -1.88
CA ARG A 281 0.17 3.22 -1.38
C ARG A 281 1.48 2.63 -1.86
N VAL A 282 2.34 3.49 -2.36
CA VAL A 282 3.58 3.11 -3.03
C VAL A 282 4.75 3.72 -2.28
N ASN A 283 5.75 2.89 -1.99
CA ASN A 283 7.04 3.33 -1.49
C ASN A 283 8.16 2.73 -2.34
N PHE A 284 9.05 3.61 -2.81
CA PHE A 284 10.29 3.25 -3.48
C PHE A 284 11.47 3.63 -2.58
N THR A 285 12.30 2.66 -2.22
CA THR A 285 13.46 2.88 -1.35
C THR A 285 14.75 2.44 -2.07
N PRO A 286 15.79 3.29 -2.17
CA PRO A 286 17.10 2.89 -2.69
C PRO A 286 17.74 1.80 -1.82
N THR A 287 18.35 0.81 -2.46
CA THR A 287 19.08 -0.28 -1.80
C THR A 287 20.37 -0.60 -2.57
N MET A 288 21.19 -1.50 -2.04
CA MET A 288 22.49 -1.87 -2.62
C MET A 288 22.44 -2.29 -4.10
N HIS A 289 21.38 -2.99 -4.52
CA HIS A 289 21.27 -3.56 -5.87
C HIS A 289 20.23 -2.84 -6.76
N GLY A 290 19.73 -1.67 -6.33
CA GLY A 290 18.71 -0.92 -7.05
C GLY A 290 17.60 -0.43 -6.12
N GLN A 291 16.48 -0.01 -6.70
CA GLN A 291 15.34 0.50 -5.95
C GLN A 291 14.39 -0.64 -5.58
N LYS A 292 14.08 -0.79 -4.28
CA LYS A 292 13.04 -1.68 -3.78
C LYS A 292 11.70 -0.98 -3.87
N LEU A 293 10.69 -1.69 -4.35
CA LEU A 293 9.30 -1.26 -4.37
C LEU A 293 8.50 -2.04 -3.33
N ALA A 294 7.71 -1.31 -2.54
CA ALA A 294 6.66 -1.85 -1.69
C ALA A 294 5.33 -1.20 -2.07
N LEU A 295 4.33 -2.04 -2.34
CA LEU A 295 2.95 -1.63 -2.58
C LEU A 295 2.09 -2.15 -1.44
N ARG A 296 1.26 -1.29 -0.85
CA ARG A 296 0.20 -1.70 0.07
C ARG A 296 -1.15 -1.54 -0.60
N LEU A 297 -1.93 -2.61 -0.58
CA LEU A 297 -3.28 -2.65 -1.13
C LEU A 297 -4.26 -2.12 -0.09
N LEU A 298 -4.99 -1.07 -0.44
CA LEU A 298 -6.08 -0.50 0.34
C LEU A 298 -7.39 -0.90 -0.35
N ASP A 299 -7.87 -2.10 -0.02
CA ASP A 299 -9.08 -2.68 -0.58
C ASP A 299 -10.30 -2.42 0.35
N PRO A 300 -11.22 -1.49 -0.01
CA PRO A 300 -12.40 -1.19 0.83
C PRO A 300 -13.36 -2.38 0.94
N GLY A 301 -13.38 -3.28 -0.05
CA GLY A 301 -14.17 -4.50 0.00
C GLY A 301 -13.72 -5.49 1.08
N ALA A 302 -12.57 -5.25 1.72
CA ALA A 302 -12.06 -6.06 2.82
C ALA A 302 -12.55 -5.63 4.20
N VAL A 303 -13.20 -4.46 4.35
CA VAL A 303 -13.72 -3.97 5.63
C VAL A 303 -15.14 -4.52 5.86
N PRO A 304 -15.38 -5.31 6.92
CA PRO A 304 -16.73 -5.80 7.20
C PRO A 304 -17.66 -4.67 7.65
N THR A 305 -18.90 -4.69 7.18
CA THR A 305 -19.96 -3.76 7.56
C THR A 305 -20.71 -4.17 8.83
N HIS A 306 -20.48 -5.39 9.32
CA HIS A 306 -21.20 -5.99 10.43
C HIS A 306 -20.23 -6.68 11.41
N PHE A 307 -20.48 -6.54 12.71
CA PHE A 307 -19.61 -7.08 13.77
C PHE A 307 -19.52 -8.61 13.73
N GLU A 308 -20.56 -9.30 13.30
CA GLU A 308 -20.62 -10.77 13.17
C GLU A 308 -19.56 -11.30 12.21
N ASN A 309 -19.15 -10.48 11.25
CA ASN A 309 -18.13 -10.83 10.27
C ASN A 309 -16.69 -10.63 10.81
N LEU A 310 -16.53 -10.05 12.00
CA LEU A 310 -15.22 -9.89 12.65
C LEU A 310 -14.74 -11.16 13.36
N GLY A 311 -15.63 -12.15 13.55
CA GLY A 311 -15.31 -13.40 14.25
C GLY A 311 -15.30 -13.27 15.77
N MET A 312 -15.99 -12.24 16.30
CA MET A 312 -16.34 -12.09 17.71
C MET A 312 -17.45 -13.09 18.10
N GLU A 313 -17.51 -13.44 19.38
CA GLU A 313 -18.65 -14.19 19.94
C GLU A 313 -19.90 -13.33 19.98
N LEU A 314 -21.09 -13.94 19.93
CA LEU A 314 -22.36 -13.20 19.88
C LEU A 314 -22.56 -12.27 21.09
N ASP A 315 -22.20 -12.72 22.29
CA ASP A 315 -22.31 -11.90 23.51
C ASP A 315 -21.35 -10.69 23.46
N ALA A 316 -20.16 -10.87 22.87
CA ALA A 316 -19.19 -9.80 22.64
C ALA A 316 -19.68 -8.79 21.60
N VAL A 317 -20.30 -9.26 20.52
CA VAL A 317 -20.94 -8.40 19.51
C VAL A 317 -22.05 -7.58 20.14
N ALA A 318 -22.95 -8.21 20.90
CA ALA A 318 -24.08 -7.53 21.54
C ALA A 318 -23.60 -6.44 22.50
N GLU A 319 -22.58 -6.71 23.31
CA GLU A 319 -22.03 -5.72 24.24
C GLU A 319 -21.31 -4.58 23.52
N LEU A 320 -20.55 -4.86 22.46
CA LEU A 320 -19.88 -3.82 21.66
C LEU A 320 -20.91 -2.92 20.97
N GLN A 321 -21.96 -3.49 20.37
CA GLN A 321 -23.07 -2.73 19.78
C GLN A 321 -23.73 -1.82 20.81
N ARG A 322 -24.05 -2.36 22.00
CA ARG A 322 -24.63 -1.60 23.12
C ARG A 322 -23.75 -0.44 23.57
N ILE A 323 -22.42 -0.57 23.46
CA ILE A 323 -21.47 0.51 23.78
C ILE A 323 -21.41 1.54 22.65
N CYS A 324 -21.44 1.12 21.39
CA CYS A 324 -21.49 2.03 20.24
C CYS A 324 -22.76 2.90 20.21
N ASP A 325 -23.87 2.41 20.80
CA ASP A 325 -25.12 3.16 20.92
C ASP A 325 -25.13 4.17 22.09
N GLN A 326 -24.08 4.25 22.90
CA GLN A 326 -24.00 5.19 24.02
C GLN A 326 -23.63 6.60 23.55
N ASP A 327 -24.06 7.60 24.33
CA ASP A 327 -23.72 9.01 24.08
C ASP A 327 -22.23 9.27 24.34
N ALA A 328 -21.67 8.64 25.36
CA ALA A 328 -20.34 8.94 25.87
C ALA A 328 -19.56 7.71 26.34
N GLY A 329 -18.23 7.84 26.36
CA GLY A 329 -17.31 6.82 26.88
C GLY A 329 -16.20 6.51 25.88
N MET A 330 -15.24 5.68 26.29
CA MET A 330 -14.06 5.40 25.48
C MET A 330 -13.88 3.90 25.20
N ILE A 331 -13.74 3.56 23.93
CA ILE A 331 -13.37 2.23 23.44
C ILE A 331 -11.92 2.26 22.98
N ILE A 332 -11.08 1.42 23.57
CA ILE A 332 -9.65 1.36 23.26
C ILE A 332 -9.30 0.00 22.68
N LEU A 333 -8.78 -0.01 21.45
CA LEU A 333 -8.27 -1.21 20.80
C LEU A 333 -6.75 -1.32 20.95
N SER A 334 -6.26 -2.46 21.40
CA SER A 334 -4.83 -2.77 21.50
C SER A 334 -4.41 -3.95 20.63
N GLY A 335 -3.15 -3.91 20.23
CA GLY A 335 -2.51 -4.98 19.48
C GLY A 335 -1.45 -4.49 18.50
N PRO A 336 -0.61 -5.41 17.99
CA PRO A 336 0.49 -5.07 17.09
C PRO A 336 -0.02 -4.58 15.73
N THR A 337 0.89 -4.10 14.90
CA THR A 337 0.60 -3.76 13.50
C THR A 337 0.03 -4.97 12.77
N GLY A 338 -1.01 -4.76 11.96
CA GLY A 338 -1.66 -5.82 11.19
C GLY A 338 -2.54 -6.77 12.01
N SER A 339 -2.90 -6.44 13.26
CA SER A 339 -3.87 -7.21 14.05
C SER A 339 -5.34 -6.95 13.68
N GLY A 340 -5.62 -6.00 12.78
CA GLY A 340 -6.97 -5.67 12.32
C GLY A 340 -7.72 -4.63 13.17
N LYS A 341 -7.01 -3.80 13.96
CA LYS A 341 -7.62 -2.74 14.79
C LYS A 341 -8.47 -1.77 13.97
N THR A 342 -7.89 -1.21 12.90
CA THR A 342 -8.60 -0.28 12.01
C THR A 342 -9.85 -0.90 11.42
N THR A 343 -9.79 -2.18 11.03
CA THR A 343 -10.96 -2.93 10.54
C THR A 343 -12.07 -2.97 11.58
N THR A 344 -11.77 -3.39 12.81
CA THR A 344 -12.76 -3.42 13.90
C THR A 344 -13.30 -2.02 14.24
N MET A 345 -12.45 -0.99 14.25
CA MET A 345 -12.87 0.39 14.49
C MET A 345 -13.79 0.92 13.41
N TYR A 346 -13.47 0.67 12.14
CA TYR A 346 -14.29 1.12 11.02
C TYR A 346 -15.63 0.38 11.01
N THR A 347 -15.66 -0.92 11.31
CA THR A 347 -16.91 -1.67 11.52
C THR A 347 -17.73 -1.05 12.65
N ALA A 348 -17.09 -0.65 13.76
CA ALA A 348 -17.77 0.02 14.86
C ALA A 348 -18.35 1.38 14.45
N LEU A 349 -17.59 2.21 13.73
CA LEU A 349 -18.10 3.48 13.21
C LEU A 349 -19.26 3.30 12.24
N GLN A 350 -19.18 2.32 11.34
CA GLN A 350 -20.26 2.02 10.39
C GLN A 350 -21.53 1.48 11.05
N SER A 351 -21.43 0.90 12.24
CA SER A 351 -22.59 0.50 13.03
C SER A 351 -23.36 1.68 13.62
N ILE A 352 -22.71 2.85 13.70
CA ILE A 352 -23.30 4.07 14.26
C ILE A 352 -24.01 4.84 13.16
N ASN A 353 -25.21 5.37 13.45
CA ASN A 353 -25.98 6.14 12.49
C ASN A 353 -25.38 7.54 12.25
N ALA A 354 -24.51 7.64 11.24
CA ALA A 354 -23.85 8.87 10.82
C ALA A 354 -24.80 9.94 10.25
N THR A 355 -26.09 9.63 10.01
CA THR A 355 -27.08 10.64 9.58
C THR A 355 -27.66 11.44 10.76
N THR A 356 -27.55 10.88 11.97
CA THR A 356 -28.07 11.50 13.20
C THR A 356 -26.97 11.85 14.19
N ARG A 357 -25.75 11.36 13.98
CA ARG A 357 -24.58 11.63 14.82
C ARG A 357 -23.43 12.16 13.97
N ASN A 358 -22.84 13.28 14.39
CA ASN A 358 -21.67 13.86 13.76
C ASN A 358 -20.42 13.03 14.10
N ILE A 359 -19.91 12.29 13.13
CA ILE A 359 -18.73 11.43 13.28
C ILE A 359 -17.50 12.14 12.70
N VAL A 360 -16.46 12.29 13.51
CA VAL A 360 -15.18 12.88 13.11
C VAL A 360 -14.01 11.94 13.42
N THR A 361 -13.14 11.69 12.45
CA THR A 361 -11.93 10.86 12.63
C THR A 361 -10.66 11.66 12.43
N ILE A 362 -9.61 11.28 13.16
CA ILE A 362 -8.26 11.85 13.08
C ILE A 362 -7.30 10.68 12.89
N GLU A 363 -6.60 10.60 11.76
CA GLU A 363 -5.92 9.37 11.32
C GLU A 363 -4.53 9.63 10.72
N ASP A 364 -3.64 8.63 10.75
CA ASP A 364 -2.26 8.71 10.27
C ASP A 364 -1.88 7.54 9.34
N PRO A 365 -2.20 7.60 8.04
CA PRO A 365 -3.19 8.45 7.37
C PRO A 365 -4.57 7.76 7.32
N VAL A 366 -5.57 8.42 6.73
CA VAL A 366 -6.87 7.81 6.41
C VAL A 366 -6.68 6.58 5.50
N GLU A 367 -7.18 5.41 5.93
CA GLU A 367 -7.01 4.14 5.21
C GLU A 367 -8.10 3.92 4.16
N TYR A 368 -9.36 4.24 4.48
CA TYR A 368 -10.51 4.14 3.56
C TYR A 368 -11.46 5.30 3.78
N GLU A 369 -12.16 5.70 2.72
CA GLU A 369 -13.24 6.67 2.81
C GLU A 369 -14.47 6.04 3.48
N LEU A 370 -14.96 6.68 4.54
CA LEU A 370 -16.18 6.34 5.25
C LEU A 370 -17.28 7.32 4.86
N SER A 371 -18.41 6.80 4.38
CA SER A 371 -19.55 7.63 4.02
C SER A 371 -20.10 8.39 5.23
N ASN A 372 -20.52 9.64 5.00
CA ASN A 372 -21.10 10.52 6.03
C ASN A 372 -20.20 10.73 7.26
N THR A 373 -18.88 10.63 7.10
CA THR A 373 -17.90 10.80 8.17
C THR A 373 -16.89 11.89 7.78
N THR A 374 -16.59 12.81 8.70
CA THR A 374 -15.51 13.78 8.48
C THR A 374 -14.18 13.12 8.86
N GLN A 375 -13.32 12.82 7.88
CA GLN A 375 -12.04 12.18 8.13
C GLN A 375 -10.88 13.16 7.94
N ILE A 376 -10.05 13.31 8.97
CA ILE A 376 -8.92 14.24 8.99
C ILE A 376 -7.63 13.42 9.03
N SER A 377 -6.79 13.55 8.01
CA SER A 377 -5.44 12.99 8.03
C SER A 377 -4.50 13.91 8.78
N ILE A 378 -3.62 13.35 9.62
CA ILE A 378 -2.55 14.14 10.22
C ILE A 378 -1.53 14.55 9.17
N ASP A 379 -0.86 15.66 9.43
CA ASP A 379 0.22 16.20 8.62
C ASP A 379 1.22 16.92 9.54
N PRO A 380 2.17 16.18 10.14
CA PRO A 380 3.14 16.75 11.06
C PRO A 380 4.02 17.84 10.43
N VAL A 381 4.23 17.80 9.10
CA VAL A 381 5.05 18.79 8.37
C VAL A 381 4.40 20.18 8.44
N HIS A 382 3.07 20.23 8.41
CA HIS A 382 2.28 21.46 8.51
C HIS A 382 1.72 21.70 9.92
N GLY A 383 2.18 20.96 10.94
CA GLY A 383 1.77 21.13 12.34
C GLY A 383 0.39 20.55 12.69
N VAL A 384 -0.17 19.73 11.80
CA VAL A 384 -1.44 19.01 12.01
C VAL A 384 -1.13 17.71 12.75
N THR A 385 -1.22 17.71 14.08
CA THR A 385 -0.95 16.56 14.95
C THR A 385 -2.23 16.06 15.61
N PHE A 386 -2.19 14.86 16.21
CA PHE A 386 -3.37 14.32 16.91
C PHE A 386 -3.93 15.28 17.97
N ALA A 387 -3.09 15.81 18.86
CA ALA A 387 -3.52 16.71 19.92
C ALA A 387 -4.10 18.04 19.40
N THR A 388 -3.47 18.64 18.37
CA THR A 388 -3.93 19.93 17.83
C THR A 388 -5.25 19.79 17.09
N VAL A 389 -5.39 18.73 16.28
CA VAL A 389 -6.64 18.42 15.58
C VAL A 389 -7.74 18.05 16.57
N LEU A 390 -7.46 17.18 17.55
CA LEU A 390 -8.46 16.77 18.54
C LEU A 390 -9.00 17.96 19.32
N SER A 391 -8.13 18.87 19.75
CA SER A 391 -8.53 20.12 20.41
C SER A 391 -9.43 20.99 19.53
N SER A 392 -9.27 20.94 18.21
CA SER A 392 -10.13 21.66 17.26
C SER A 392 -11.46 20.95 17.03
N VAL A 393 -11.43 19.61 16.90
CA VAL A 393 -12.61 18.77 16.68
C VAL A 393 -13.61 18.92 17.82
N LEU A 394 -13.17 19.09 19.07
CA LEU A 394 -14.08 19.35 20.21
C LEU A 394 -14.91 20.64 20.08
N ARG A 395 -14.60 21.52 19.13
CA ARG A 395 -15.39 22.72 18.79
C ARG A 395 -16.19 22.57 17.49
N GLN A 396 -16.28 21.36 16.94
CA GLN A 396 -17.02 21.04 15.72
C GLN A 396 -18.35 20.32 16.02
N ASP A 397 -18.81 20.36 17.27
CA ASP A 397 -20.02 19.66 17.73
C ASP A 397 -20.03 18.16 17.37
N PRO A 398 -18.96 17.40 17.65
CA PRO A 398 -18.91 15.97 17.34
C PRO A 398 -19.75 15.17 18.35
N ASP A 399 -20.38 14.09 17.89
CA ASP A 399 -20.98 13.08 18.77
C ASP A 399 -20.02 11.91 18.99
N VAL A 400 -19.28 11.55 17.94
CA VAL A 400 -18.36 10.41 17.93
C VAL A 400 -17.01 10.86 17.38
N ILE A 401 -15.94 10.53 18.10
CA ILE A 401 -14.58 10.90 17.74
C ILE A 401 -13.73 9.64 17.62
N LEU A 402 -13.09 9.46 16.47
CA LEU A 402 -12.03 8.47 16.31
C LEU A 402 -10.66 9.16 16.36
N VAL A 403 -9.83 8.76 17.31
CA VAL A 403 -8.42 9.16 17.36
C VAL A 403 -7.60 7.94 16.95
N GLY A 404 -6.96 7.98 15.78
CA GLY A 404 -6.31 6.84 15.14
C GLY A 404 -5.41 6.06 16.09
N GLU A 405 -4.64 6.76 16.91
CA GLU A 405 -3.87 6.18 18.00
C GLU A 405 -3.49 7.19 19.09
N ILE A 406 -3.25 6.67 20.29
CA ILE A 406 -2.63 7.40 21.40
C ILE A 406 -1.15 7.02 21.48
N ARG A 407 -0.27 8.00 21.20
CA ARG A 407 1.19 7.86 21.34
C ARG A 407 1.75 8.59 22.55
N ASP A 408 1.09 9.66 22.99
CA ASP A 408 1.56 10.58 24.03
C ASP A 408 0.47 10.92 25.06
N GLN A 409 0.89 11.55 26.16
CA GLN A 409 0.05 11.93 27.28
C GLN A 409 -0.99 13.00 26.92
N GLU A 410 -0.63 13.97 26.07
CA GLU A 410 -1.48 15.09 25.72
C GLU A 410 -2.71 14.61 24.94
N THR A 411 -2.48 13.82 23.89
CA THR A 411 -3.53 13.19 23.09
C THR A 411 -4.41 12.29 23.95
N ALA A 412 -3.81 11.48 24.83
CA ALA A 412 -4.55 10.61 25.75
C ALA A 412 -5.47 11.40 26.69
N ARG A 413 -4.95 12.48 27.28
CA ARG A 413 -5.70 13.32 28.22
C ARG A 413 -6.88 14.00 27.54
N LEU A 414 -6.67 14.58 26.35
CA LEU A 414 -7.74 15.21 25.57
C LEU A 414 -8.82 14.20 25.16
N ALA A 415 -8.42 13.01 24.71
CA ALA A 415 -9.36 11.95 24.31
C ALA A 415 -10.20 11.46 25.50
N MET A 416 -9.60 11.28 26.66
CA MET A 416 -10.33 10.89 27.88
C MET A 416 -11.23 12.00 28.39
N GLN A 417 -10.79 13.25 28.34
CA GLN A 417 -11.63 14.39 28.69
C GLN A 417 -12.87 14.44 27.78
N ALA A 418 -12.69 14.33 26.47
CA ALA A 418 -13.79 14.24 25.51
C ALA A 418 -14.77 13.12 25.87
N ALA A 419 -14.26 11.93 26.17
CA ALA A 419 -15.07 10.79 26.59
C ALA A 419 -15.90 11.08 27.85
N THR A 420 -15.31 11.76 28.84
CA THR A 420 -16.03 12.15 30.08
C THR A 420 -17.00 13.32 29.90
N THR A 421 -16.84 14.14 28.85
CA THR A 421 -17.67 15.32 28.59
C THR A 421 -18.73 15.08 27.52
N GLY A 422 -19.17 13.83 27.33
CA GLY A 422 -20.35 13.52 26.51
C GLY A 422 -20.08 13.01 25.11
N HIS A 423 -18.85 12.56 24.79
CA HIS A 423 -18.51 12.05 23.46
C HIS A 423 -18.20 10.57 23.50
N LEU A 424 -18.60 9.83 22.46
CA LEU A 424 -18.11 8.47 22.26
C LEU A 424 -16.75 8.53 21.55
N VAL A 425 -15.70 8.04 22.19
CA VAL A 425 -14.33 8.10 21.69
C VAL A 425 -13.81 6.70 21.36
N LEU A 426 -13.37 6.49 20.12
CA LEU A 426 -12.71 5.27 19.68
C LEU A 426 -11.24 5.56 19.43
N THR A 427 -10.35 4.70 19.92
CA THR A 427 -8.91 4.87 19.65
C THR A 427 -8.13 3.57 19.68
N THR A 428 -6.87 3.63 19.26
CA THR A 428 -5.92 2.54 19.45
C THR A 428 -4.78 2.90 20.38
N ILE A 429 -4.22 1.87 21.01
CA ILE A 429 -2.97 1.99 21.75
C ILE A 429 -2.12 0.75 21.55
N HIS A 430 -0.80 0.94 21.47
CA HIS A 430 0.13 -0.17 21.43
C HIS A 430 0.33 -0.75 22.83
N ALA A 431 -0.48 -1.76 23.15
CA ALA A 431 -0.35 -2.57 24.35
C ALA A 431 -0.46 -4.06 24.01
N ARG A 432 0.04 -4.88 24.93
CA ARG A 432 0.11 -6.34 24.81
C ARG A 432 -1.27 -6.98 24.85
N ASP A 433 -2.08 -6.58 25.82
CA ASP A 433 -3.39 -7.15 26.13
C ASP A 433 -4.29 -6.04 26.71
N THR A 434 -5.48 -6.38 27.21
CA THR A 434 -6.42 -5.37 27.71
C THR A 434 -6.03 -4.78 29.06
N ILE A 435 -5.41 -5.57 29.94
CA ILE A 435 -4.92 -5.09 31.24
C ILE A 435 -3.68 -4.23 31.04
N GLY A 436 -2.78 -4.63 30.14
CA GLY A 436 -1.61 -3.87 29.72
C GLY A 436 -1.97 -2.52 29.08
N THR A 437 -3.14 -2.39 28.45
CA THR A 437 -3.66 -1.08 28.02
C THR A 437 -3.84 -0.14 29.21
N VAL A 438 -4.38 -0.62 30.33
CA VAL A 438 -4.57 0.18 31.55
C VAL A 438 -3.22 0.69 32.06
N PHE A 439 -2.25 -0.21 32.22
CA PHE A 439 -0.91 0.17 32.67
C PHE A 439 -0.22 1.10 31.68
N ARG A 440 -0.38 0.90 30.37
CA ARG A 440 0.20 1.79 29.36
C ARG A 440 -0.32 3.23 29.49
N LEU A 441 -1.59 3.41 29.81
CA LEU A 441 -2.17 4.74 30.05
C LEU A 441 -1.59 5.38 31.32
N LEU A 442 -1.44 4.60 32.40
CA LEU A 442 -0.81 5.07 33.63
C LEU A 442 0.68 5.43 33.41
N ASP A 443 1.41 4.63 32.63
CA ASP A 443 2.81 4.87 32.26
C ASP A 443 2.99 6.12 31.39
N LEU A 444 1.99 6.46 30.57
CA LEU A 444 1.94 7.75 29.86
C LEU A 444 1.72 8.93 30.80
N GLY A 445 1.43 8.70 32.08
CA GLY A 445 1.19 9.73 33.08
C GLY A 445 -0.27 10.17 33.18
N ILE A 446 -1.21 9.35 32.70
CA ILE A 446 -2.64 9.64 32.87
C ILE A 446 -3.07 9.25 34.28
N GLU A 447 -3.82 10.14 34.92
CA GLU A 447 -4.34 9.94 36.26
C GLU A 447 -5.33 8.76 36.31
N SER A 448 -5.19 7.88 37.31
CA SER A 448 -6.08 6.71 37.49
C SER A 448 -7.56 7.08 37.49
N PHE A 449 -7.91 8.25 38.02
CA PHE A 449 -9.26 8.78 38.01
C PHE A 449 -9.81 8.98 36.59
N LEU A 450 -9.02 9.53 35.67
CA LEU A 450 -9.43 9.68 34.28
C LEU A 450 -9.55 8.32 33.59
N VAL A 451 -8.60 7.41 33.82
CA VAL A 451 -8.66 6.05 33.25
C VAL A 451 -9.92 5.31 33.70
N ALA A 452 -10.23 5.33 34.99
CA ALA A 452 -11.39 4.63 35.54
C ALA A 452 -12.73 5.19 35.04
N ASN A 453 -12.83 6.51 34.83
CA ASN A 453 -14.10 7.15 34.45
C ASN A 453 -14.30 7.28 32.93
N ALA A 454 -13.23 7.48 32.16
CA ALA A 454 -13.31 7.66 30.71
C ALA A 454 -13.44 6.33 29.97
N VAL A 455 -12.69 5.30 30.41
CA VAL A 455 -12.63 4.02 29.70
C VAL A 455 -13.89 3.20 29.97
N THR A 456 -14.55 2.78 28.90
CA THR A 456 -15.71 1.88 28.94
C THR A 456 -15.29 0.46 28.62
N LEU A 457 -14.47 0.29 27.57
CA LEU A 457 -14.08 -1.02 27.06
C LEU A 457 -12.66 -0.99 26.49
N CYS A 458 -11.83 -1.91 26.94
CA CYS A 458 -10.57 -2.25 26.29
C CYS A 458 -10.74 -3.54 25.50
N ILE A 459 -10.29 -3.55 24.25
CA ILE A 459 -10.28 -4.72 23.37
C ILE A 459 -8.84 -4.99 22.96
N SER A 460 -8.29 -6.17 23.23
CA SER A 460 -7.06 -6.62 22.58
C SER A 460 -7.39 -7.55 21.44
N GLN A 461 -6.72 -7.37 20.31
CA GLN A 461 -7.00 -8.12 19.09
C GLN A 461 -5.73 -8.75 18.51
N ARG A 462 -5.86 -9.97 17.99
CA ARG A 462 -4.88 -10.65 17.13
C ARG A 462 -5.58 -11.30 15.96
N LEU A 463 -4.85 -11.56 14.87
CA LEU A 463 -5.32 -12.37 13.75
C LEU A 463 -4.62 -13.73 13.77
N VAL A 464 -5.41 -14.80 13.78
CA VAL A 464 -4.94 -16.17 13.55
C VAL A 464 -5.30 -16.58 12.12
N ARG A 465 -4.43 -17.37 11.50
CA ARG A 465 -4.72 -17.95 10.19
C ARG A 465 -5.77 -19.06 10.30
N VAL A 466 -6.67 -19.12 9.33
CA VAL A 466 -7.73 -20.13 9.24
C VAL A 466 -7.19 -21.35 8.50
N LEU A 467 -7.42 -22.54 9.03
CA LEU A 467 -7.03 -23.81 8.41
C LEU A 467 -7.67 -23.97 7.03
N CYS A 468 -6.90 -24.49 6.08
CA CYS A 468 -7.42 -24.77 4.75
C CYS A 468 -8.47 -25.89 4.80
N ALA A 469 -9.72 -25.56 4.46
CA ALA A 469 -10.84 -26.51 4.45
C ALA A 469 -10.64 -27.74 3.54
N HIS A 470 -9.70 -27.68 2.59
CA HIS A 470 -9.45 -28.76 1.63
C HIS A 470 -8.36 -29.75 2.06
N CYS A 471 -7.47 -29.37 2.97
CA CYS A 471 -6.34 -30.22 3.35
C CYS A 471 -6.14 -30.38 4.86
N LYS A 472 -6.90 -29.68 5.71
CA LYS A 472 -6.82 -29.87 7.17
C LYS A 472 -7.09 -31.34 7.52
N ARG A 473 -6.29 -31.90 8.43
CA ARG A 473 -6.40 -33.29 8.85
C ARG A 473 -6.75 -33.38 10.33
N PRO A 474 -7.71 -34.25 10.73
CA PRO A 474 -8.02 -34.44 12.13
C PRO A 474 -6.89 -35.20 12.84
N TYR A 475 -6.58 -34.82 14.07
CA TYR A 475 -5.71 -35.54 14.99
C TYR A 475 -6.26 -35.47 16.42
N LYS A 476 -5.77 -36.37 17.28
CA LYS A 476 -6.06 -36.32 18.72
C LYS A 476 -4.95 -35.54 19.43
N PRO A 477 -5.26 -34.48 20.20
CA PRO A 477 -4.25 -33.76 20.96
C PRO A 477 -3.61 -34.66 22.02
N ASP A 478 -2.35 -34.41 22.35
CA ASP A 478 -1.67 -35.08 23.44
C ASP A 478 -2.19 -34.61 24.82
N ALA A 479 -1.89 -35.37 25.87
CA ALA A 479 -2.33 -35.04 27.23
C ALA A 479 -1.81 -33.68 27.74
N LYS A 480 -0.66 -33.21 27.23
CA LYS A 480 -0.08 -31.92 27.61
C LYS A 480 -0.90 -30.77 27.02
N THR A 481 -1.31 -30.88 25.76
CA THR A 481 -2.22 -29.92 25.11
C THR A 481 -3.58 -29.91 25.81
N VAL A 482 -4.14 -31.07 26.12
CA VAL A 482 -5.44 -31.18 26.84
C VAL A 482 -5.38 -30.48 28.20
N ARG A 483 -4.31 -30.70 28.97
CA ARG A 483 -4.05 -30.01 30.24
C ARG A 483 -3.90 -28.51 30.07
N LYS A 484 -3.07 -28.08 29.12
CA LYS A 484 -2.78 -26.66 28.85
C LYS A 484 -4.03 -25.87 28.49
N MET A 485 -4.99 -26.49 27.82
CA MET A 485 -6.25 -25.88 27.41
C MET A 485 -7.39 -26.08 28.43
N ASN A 486 -7.11 -26.66 29.60
CA ASN A 486 -8.11 -26.98 30.63
C ASN A 486 -9.29 -27.82 30.09
N LEU A 487 -8.99 -28.80 29.23
CA LEU A 487 -9.98 -29.69 28.59
C LEU A 487 -10.09 -31.07 29.26
N GLU A 488 -9.40 -31.29 30.38
CA GLU A 488 -9.48 -32.55 31.13
C GLU A 488 -10.92 -32.85 31.56
N GLY A 489 -11.39 -34.07 31.28
CA GLY A 489 -12.77 -34.49 31.59
C GLY A 489 -13.86 -33.85 30.73
N ARG A 490 -13.51 -33.00 29.75
CA ARG A 490 -14.47 -32.37 28.83
C ARG A 490 -14.56 -33.14 27.52
N SER A 491 -15.75 -33.19 26.93
CA SER A 491 -15.93 -33.68 25.56
C SER A 491 -15.57 -32.57 24.58
N PHE A 492 -14.69 -32.86 23.62
CA PHE A 492 -14.30 -31.96 22.54
C PHE A 492 -14.16 -32.72 21.22
N GLY A 493 -14.30 -31.99 20.10
CA GLY A 493 -14.16 -32.54 18.75
C GLY A 493 -12.72 -32.94 18.40
N SER A 494 -12.50 -33.34 17.14
CA SER A 494 -11.13 -33.56 16.65
C SER A 494 -10.39 -32.23 16.51
N PHE A 495 -9.11 -32.22 16.89
CA PHE A 495 -8.23 -31.10 16.57
C PHE A 495 -7.76 -31.25 15.13
N PHE A 496 -7.31 -30.16 14.51
CA PHE A 496 -6.88 -30.18 13.12
C PHE A 496 -5.46 -29.64 12.96
N GLU A 497 -4.69 -30.30 12.10
CA GLU A 497 -3.34 -29.87 11.71
C GLU A 497 -3.33 -29.28 10.29
N ALA A 498 -2.37 -28.40 10.04
CA ALA A 498 -2.14 -27.78 8.74
C ALA A 498 -1.27 -28.70 7.87
N VAL A 499 -1.80 -29.19 6.74
CA VAL A 499 -1.09 -30.12 5.84
C VAL A 499 -0.46 -29.39 4.65
N GLY A 500 -1.23 -28.54 3.98
CA GLY A 500 -0.81 -27.89 2.74
C GLY A 500 -1.30 -28.60 1.48
N CYS A 501 -1.79 -27.82 0.52
CA CYS A 501 -2.19 -28.28 -0.80
C CYS A 501 -2.11 -27.12 -1.80
N LYS A 502 -2.36 -27.38 -3.09
CA LYS A 502 -2.32 -26.35 -4.13
C LYS A 502 -3.29 -25.17 -3.85
N LYS A 503 -4.46 -25.44 -3.26
CA LYS A 503 -5.48 -24.41 -2.95
C LYS A 503 -5.07 -23.41 -1.87
N CYS A 504 -4.13 -23.78 -1.01
CA CYS A 504 -3.54 -22.90 0.01
C CYS A 504 -2.06 -22.62 -0.25
N MET A 505 -1.58 -22.91 -1.47
CA MET A 505 -0.18 -22.74 -1.88
C MET A 505 0.80 -23.43 -0.91
N GLY A 506 0.44 -24.62 -0.43
CA GLY A 506 1.27 -25.42 0.48
C GLY A 506 1.31 -24.94 1.93
N THR A 507 0.69 -23.80 2.27
CA THR A 507 0.80 -23.24 3.64
C THR A 507 -0.03 -24.01 4.68
N GLY A 508 -1.07 -24.71 4.24
CA GLY A 508 -2.06 -25.33 5.12
C GLY A 508 -3.10 -24.37 5.69
N PHE A 509 -2.99 -23.07 5.38
CA PHE A 509 -3.91 -22.02 5.85
C PHE A 509 -4.51 -21.22 4.69
N ARG A 510 -5.70 -20.67 4.89
CA ARG A 510 -6.36 -19.83 3.90
C ARG A 510 -7.31 -18.87 4.60
N GLY A 511 -6.91 -17.60 4.68
CA GLY A 511 -7.66 -16.54 5.33
C GLY A 511 -7.20 -16.33 6.77
N ARG A 512 -7.76 -15.30 7.40
CA ARG A 512 -7.52 -14.96 8.80
C ARG A 512 -8.84 -14.69 9.49
N ILE A 513 -8.87 -14.95 10.79
CA ILE A 513 -9.96 -14.57 11.68
C ILE A 513 -9.35 -13.93 12.92
N ALA A 514 -10.07 -12.98 13.51
CA ALA A 514 -9.61 -12.33 14.72
C ALA A 514 -9.92 -13.17 15.97
N ILE A 515 -9.06 -13.04 16.96
CA ILE A 515 -9.29 -13.46 18.34
C ILE A 515 -9.22 -12.21 19.21
N TYR A 516 -10.07 -12.20 20.23
CA TYR A 516 -10.34 -11.02 21.03
C TYR A 516 -10.15 -11.32 22.51
N GLU A 517 -9.70 -10.31 23.24
CA GLU A 517 -9.80 -10.22 24.68
C GLU A 517 -10.51 -8.92 24.98
N MET A 518 -11.52 -8.94 25.85
CA MET A 518 -12.35 -7.78 26.16
C MET A 518 -12.37 -7.56 27.66
N LEU A 519 -12.01 -6.35 28.09
CA LEU A 519 -12.06 -5.91 29.47
C LEU A 519 -13.06 -4.77 29.57
N LEU A 520 -14.24 -5.08 30.10
CA LEU A 520 -15.26 -4.11 30.41
C LEU A 520 -14.93 -3.40 31.73
N PHE A 521 -15.00 -2.07 31.74
CA PHE A 521 -14.79 -1.27 32.94
C PHE A 521 -16.06 -1.25 33.79
N THR A 522 -16.31 -2.36 34.48
CA THR A 522 -17.39 -2.46 35.48
C THR A 522 -17.04 -1.63 36.73
N PRO A 523 -18.01 -1.32 37.63
CA PRO A 523 -17.71 -0.64 38.88
C PRO A 523 -16.54 -1.28 39.68
N ALA A 524 -16.49 -2.62 39.74
CA ALA A 524 -15.42 -3.33 40.41
C ALA A 524 -14.04 -3.11 39.75
N VAL A 525 -13.97 -3.11 38.41
CA VAL A 525 -12.72 -2.81 37.70
C VAL A 525 -12.30 -1.37 37.92
N ARG A 526 -13.25 -0.42 37.91
CA ARG A 526 -12.98 0.99 38.18
C ARG A 526 -12.40 1.22 39.58
N ASP A 527 -12.97 0.59 40.60
CA ASP A 527 -12.48 0.69 41.99
C ASP A 527 -11.03 0.19 42.13
N VAL A 528 -10.67 -0.90 41.44
CA VAL A 528 -9.29 -1.41 41.41
C VAL A 528 -8.35 -0.43 40.70
N VAL A 529 -8.77 0.16 39.57
CA VAL A 529 -7.95 1.15 38.85
C VAL A 529 -7.70 2.40 39.72
N LEU A 530 -8.71 2.85 40.48
CA LEU A 530 -8.59 4.01 41.37
C LEU A 530 -7.65 3.79 42.55
N SER A 531 -7.57 2.55 43.07
CA SER A 531 -6.84 2.21 44.30
C SER A 531 -5.38 1.81 44.09
N GLY A 532 -4.89 1.85 42.84
CA GLY A 532 -3.54 1.40 42.49
C GLY A 532 -3.57 -0.06 42.03
N PRO A 533 -3.77 -0.30 40.72
CA PRO A 533 -4.10 -1.62 40.23
C PRO A 533 -2.90 -2.56 40.19
N THR A 534 -3.10 -3.82 40.55
CA THR A 534 -2.26 -4.93 40.09
C THR A 534 -2.96 -5.75 38.99
N ILE A 535 -2.18 -6.48 38.18
CA ILE A 535 -2.72 -7.37 37.14
C ILE A 535 -3.69 -8.40 37.75
N SER A 536 -3.35 -8.95 38.92
CA SER A 536 -4.16 -9.97 39.59
C SER A 536 -5.49 -9.41 40.09
N GLU A 537 -5.51 -8.18 40.60
CA GLU A 537 -6.73 -7.54 41.10
C GLU A 537 -7.65 -7.16 39.95
N ILE A 538 -7.14 -6.59 38.86
CA ILE A 538 -7.96 -6.29 37.67
C ILE A 538 -8.57 -7.58 37.12
N ARG A 539 -7.77 -8.65 36.97
CA ARG A 539 -8.28 -9.95 36.48
C ARG A 539 -9.38 -10.50 37.39
N LYS A 540 -9.20 -10.41 38.70
CA LYS A 540 -10.21 -10.86 39.67
C LYS A 540 -11.48 -10.01 39.59
N ALA A 541 -11.35 -8.69 39.44
CA ALA A 541 -12.47 -7.74 39.36
C ALA A 541 -13.23 -7.83 38.03
N ALA A 542 -12.54 -8.17 36.93
CA ALA A 542 -13.16 -8.43 35.64
C ALA A 542 -14.12 -9.63 35.70
N GLY A 543 -13.84 -10.59 36.60
CA GLY A 543 -14.64 -11.80 36.77
C GLY A 543 -14.51 -12.76 35.58
N GLU A 544 -15.36 -13.78 35.54
CA GLU A 544 -15.40 -14.74 34.43
C GLU A 544 -16.42 -14.38 33.34
N TRP A 545 -17.33 -13.46 33.64
CA TRP A 545 -18.33 -13.00 32.68
C TRP A 545 -17.67 -12.04 31.70
N MET A 546 -17.69 -12.39 30.40
CA MET A 546 -17.12 -11.64 29.26
C MET A 546 -15.59 -11.48 29.23
N PHE A 547 -14.88 -11.61 30.35
CA PHE A 547 -13.42 -11.57 30.34
C PHE A 547 -12.83 -12.95 29.98
N HIS A 548 -12.37 -13.06 28.75
CA HIS A 548 -11.63 -14.22 28.25
C HIS A 548 -10.32 -13.73 27.64
N THR A 549 -9.21 -14.38 28.00
CA THR A 549 -7.91 -13.99 27.45
C THR A 549 -7.83 -14.29 25.95
N LEU A 550 -6.86 -13.68 25.27
CA LEU A 550 -6.56 -14.01 23.86
C LEU A 550 -6.31 -15.52 23.67
N LEU A 551 -5.71 -16.19 24.66
CA LEU A 551 -5.50 -17.64 24.62
C LEU A 551 -6.82 -18.40 24.73
N ASP A 552 -7.70 -18.02 25.65
CA ASP A 552 -8.99 -18.67 25.85
C ASP A 552 -9.86 -18.59 24.58
N THR A 553 -9.98 -17.40 24.00
CA THR A 553 -10.75 -17.21 22.76
C THR A 553 -10.10 -17.88 21.56
N GLY A 554 -8.77 -17.90 21.48
CA GLY A 554 -8.04 -18.66 20.48
C GLY A 554 -8.25 -20.16 20.59
N TYR A 555 -8.22 -20.72 21.80
CA TYR A 555 -8.44 -22.14 22.05
C TYR A 555 -9.88 -22.59 21.73
N LYS A 556 -10.89 -21.74 21.95
CA LYS A 556 -12.25 -22.00 21.45
C LYS A 556 -12.24 -22.24 19.94
N LYS A 557 -11.57 -21.37 19.17
CA LYS A 557 -11.43 -21.54 17.70
C LYS A 557 -10.62 -22.77 17.28
N VAL A 558 -9.72 -23.28 18.13
CA VAL A 558 -9.04 -24.56 17.89
C VAL A 558 -10.02 -25.73 18.04
N ILE A 559 -10.84 -25.71 19.07
CA ILE A 559 -11.85 -26.75 19.34
C ILE A 559 -12.90 -26.80 18.21
N GLU A 560 -13.24 -25.65 17.64
CA GLU A 560 -14.10 -25.52 16.45
C GLU A 560 -13.42 -25.96 15.14
N GLY A 561 -12.13 -26.28 15.18
CA GLY A 561 -11.35 -26.71 14.02
C GLY A 561 -11.13 -25.60 12.98
N ILE A 562 -11.13 -24.33 13.43
CA ILE A 562 -10.88 -23.13 12.60
C ILE A 562 -9.38 -22.88 12.47
N THR A 563 -8.61 -23.05 13.54
CA THR A 563 -7.16 -22.80 13.55
C THR A 563 -6.40 -23.88 14.33
N THR A 564 -5.07 -23.73 14.47
CA THR A 564 -4.20 -24.67 15.18
C THR A 564 -3.75 -24.09 16.52
N VAL A 565 -3.41 -24.98 17.47
CA VAL A 565 -2.81 -24.59 18.76
C VAL A 565 -1.55 -23.74 18.55
N SER A 566 -0.66 -24.17 17.65
CA SER A 566 0.58 -23.43 17.33
C SER A 566 0.31 -22.02 16.80
N GLU A 567 -0.77 -21.83 16.05
CA GLU A 567 -1.09 -20.54 15.45
C GLU A 567 -1.65 -19.56 16.50
N VAL A 568 -2.47 -20.05 17.44
CA VAL A 568 -2.94 -19.28 18.59
C VAL A 568 -1.76 -18.86 19.45
N GLU A 569 -0.90 -19.80 19.82
CA GLU A 569 0.26 -19.53 20.66
C GLU A 569 1.22 -18.52 19.99
N ARG A 570 1.48 -18.65 18.69
CA ARG A 570 2.32 -17.71 17.94
C ARG A 570 1.92 -16.24 18.11
N VAL A 571 0.63 -15.94 18.21
CA VAL A 571 0.12 -14.55 18.29
C VAL A 571 -0.30 -14.14 19.69
N ALA A 572 -0.67 -15.10 20.54
CA ALA A 572 -1.19 -14.87 21.88
C ALA A 572 -0.15 -15.17 22.96
N SER A 573 0.69 -16.20 22.86
CA SER A 573 1.63 -16.60 23.93
C SER A 573 2.85 -15.68 24.11
N MET A 574 2.95 -14.63 23.30
CA MET A 574 3.74 -13.47 23.68
C MET A 574 3.00 -12.60 24.72
N SER A 575 2.01 -13.14 25.47
CA SER A 575 1.23 -12.62 26.63
C SER A 575 1.74 -13.08 27.99
#